data_AF-A0A3A6JT48-F1
#
_entry.id   AF-A0A3A6JT48-F1
#
_cell.length_a   1.000
_cell.length_b   1.000
_cell.length_c   1.000
_cell.angle_alpha   90.00
_cell.angle_beta   90.00
_cell.angle_gamma   90.00
#
_symmetry.space_group_name_H-M   'P 1'
#
loop_
_entity.id
_entity.type
_entity.pdbx_description
1 polymer ?
#
loop_
_entity_poly.entity_id
_entity_poly.type
_entity_poly.pdbx_seq_one_letter_code
_entity_poly.pdbx_strand_id
1 'polypeptide(L)'
;MEQFTNTEELLRRIRENVPEILGGESNPDMEDEVEQIMCVVENAPRVAPEGVRPVAHIAWRKRPKQFVVYDPVPTNECLYDGKPVYTRRVLKLEEYTVPFCSNCDHRLDDCAGSFCPVCGSIIEERRRT
;
A
#
# COMPACT_ATOMS: atom_id res chain seq x y z
N MET A 1 -22.59 -18.23 -15.28
CA MET A 1 -21.42 -17.60 -14.63
C MET A 1 -21.83 -17.34 -13.20
N GLU A 2 -21.40 -18.18 -12.26
CA GLU A 2 -21.79 -18.05 -10.85
C GLU A 2 -21.20 -16.75 -10.31
N GLN A 3 -22.06 -15.78 -9.98
CA GLN A 3 -21.65 -14.60 -9.24
C GLN A 3 -21.51 -15.02 -7.78
N PHE A 4 -20.28 -14.99 -7.30
CA PHE A 4 -19.99 -15.23 -5.90
C PHE A 4 -20.44 -14.04 -5.07
N THR A 5 -21.49 -14.22 -4.29
CA THR A 5 -22.11 -13.16 -3.47
C THR A 5 -21.42 -12.94 -2.13
N ASN A 6 -20.44 -13.78 -1.76
CA ASN A 6 -19.70 -13.68 -0.49
C ASN A 6 -18.21 -14.05 -0.70
N THR A 7 -17.30 -13.18 -0.26
CA THR A 7 -15.83 -13.36 -0.34
C THR A 7 -15.34 -14.58 0.46
N GLU A 8 -15.98 -14.93 1.57
CA GLU A 8 -15.63 -16.10 2.38
C GLU A 8 -15.93 -17.42 1.64
N GLU A 9 -17.03 -17.45 0.89
CA GLU A 9 -17.40 -18.63 0.07
C GLU A 9 -16.44 -18.82 -1.11
N LEU A 10 -15.98 -17.71 -1.70
CA LEU A 10 -14.93 -17.70 -2.73
C LEU A 10 -13.62 -18.28 -2.21
N LEU A 11 -13.15 -17.78 -1.06
CA LEU A 11 -11.89 -18.21 -0.45
C LEU A 11 -11.94 -19.69 -0.07
N ARG A 12 -13.06 -20.14 0.51
CA ARG A 12 -13.27 -21.55 0.85
C ARG A 12 -13.18 -22.44 -0.39
N ARG A 13 -13.84 -22.07 -1.48
CA ARG A 13 -13.78 -22.84 -2.74
C ARG A 13 -12.39 -22.82 -3.36
N ILE A 14 -11.65 -21.70 -3.29
CA ILE A 14 -10.27 -21.66 -3.78
C ILE A 14 -9.41 -22.65 -2.98
N ARG A 15 -9.50 -22.64 -1.64
CA ARG A 15 -8.78 -23.59 -0.76
C ARG A 15 -9.10 -25.05 -1.08
N GLU A 16 -10.38 -25.36 -1.29
CA GLU A 16 -10.83 -26.72 -1.57
C GLU A 16 -10.41 -27.22 -2.98
N ASN A 17 -10.21 -26.31 -3.94
CA ASN A 17 -9.89 -26.65 -5.33
C ASN A 17 -8.43 -26.34 -5.71
N VAL A 18 -7.54 -25.96 -4.77
CA VAL A 18 -6.13 -25.66 -5.06
C VAL A 18 -5.46 -26.75 -5.91
N PRO A 19 -5.59 -28.05 -5.58
CA PRO A 19 -4.96 -29.11 -6.39
C PRO A 19 -5.46 -29.12 -7.84
N GLU A 20 -6.75 -28.86 -8.06
CA GLU A 20 -7.35 -28.84 -9.39
C GLU A 20 -6.98 -27.57 -10.17
N ILE A 21 -6.90 -26.42 -9.49
CA ILE A 21 -6.44 -25.13 -10.05
C ILE A 21 -4.98 -25.25 -10.50
N LEU A 22 -4.16 -25.98 -9.76
CA LEU A 22 -2.75 -26.22 -10.08
C LEU A 22 -2.53 -27.35 -11.09
N GLY A 23 -3.59 -27.91 -11.68
CA GLY A 23 -3.50 -28.91 -12.75
C GLY A 23 -3.50 -30.38 -12.28
N GLY A 24 -3.91 -30.65 -11.04
CA GLY A 24 -4.11 -31.99 -10.49
C GLY A 24 -2.84 -32.66 -9.94
N GLU A 25 -1.67 -32.06 -10.12
CA GLU A 25 -0.42 -32.49 -9.51
C GLU A 25 -0.15 -31.65 -8.25
N SER A 26 0.15 -32.32 -7.13
CA SER A 26 0.51 -31.61 -5.90
C SER A 26 1.83 -30.87 -6.12
N ASN A 27 1.78 -29.55 -5.93
CA ASN A 27 2.93 -28.67 -6.03
C ASN A 27 3.02 -27.87 -4.72
N PRO A 28 3.85 -28.32 -3.77
CA PRO A 28 3.97 -27.73 -2.45
C PRO A 28 4.31 -26.24 -2.49
N ASP A 29 5.18 -25.84 -3.43
CA ASP A 29 5.61 -24.44 -3.57
C ASP A 29 4.45 -23.54 -3.98
N MET A 30 3.60 -24.01 -4.90
CA MET A 30 2.41 -23.25 -5.33
C MET A 30 1.26 -23.31 -4.31
N GLU A 31 1.11 -24.42 -3.59
CA GLU A 31 0.15 -24.55 -2.48
C GLU A 31 0.48 -23.57 -1.34
N ASP A 32 1.76 -23.42 -1.00
CA ASP A 32 2.24 -22.47 0.02
C ASP A 32 2.00 -21.00 -0.38
N GLU A 33 2.23 -20.65 -1.65
CA GLU A 33 1.93 -19.31 -2.18
C GLU A 33 0.43 -19.00 -2.12
N VAL A 34 -0.43 -19.98 -2.39
CA VAL A 34 -1.89 -19.81 -2.30
C VAL A 34 -2.34 -19.62 -0.85
N GLU A 35 -1.82 -20.40 0.10
CA GLU A 35 -2.10 -20.21 1.52
C GLU A 35 -1.59 -18.85 2.03
N GLN A 36 -0.44 -18.38 1.56
CA GLN A 36 0.07 -17.05 1.89
C GLN A 36 -0.87 -15.95 1.37
N ILE A 37 -1.35 -16.06 0.13
CA ILE A 37 -2.33 -15.13 -0.43
C ILE A 37 -3.65 -15.16 0.38
N MET A 38 -4.15 -16.35 0.73
CA MET A 38 -5.37 -16.46 1.54
C MET A 38 -5.20 -15.82 2.92
N CYS A 39 -4.06 -16.05 3.57
CA CYS A 39 -3.74 -15.40 4.84
C CYS A 39 -3.76 -13.87 4.71
N VAL A 40 -3.21 -13.31 3.62
CA VAL A 40 -3.27 -11.85 3.36
C VAL A 40 -4.70 -11.37 3.15
N VAL A 41 -5.53 -12.12 2.41
CA VAL A 41 -6.93 -11.72 2.14
C VAL A 41 -7.81 -11.83 3.38
N GLU A 42 -7.64 -12.89 4.19
CA GLU A 42 -8.38 -13.06 5.45
C GLU A 42 -8.03 -11.97 6.46
N ASN A 43 -6.76 -11.54 6.51
CA ASN A 43 -6.27 -10.48 7.40
C ASN A 43 -6.37 -9.07 6.80
N ALA A 44 -6.76 -8.95 5.53
CA ALA A 44 -6.96 -7.65 4.91
C ALA A 44 -8.07 -6.90 5.66
N PRO A 45 -7.88 -5.60 5.98
CA PRO A 45 -8.95 -4.80 6.55
C PRO A 45 -10.17 -4.87 5.64
N ARG A 46 -11.24 -5.53 6.12
CA ARG A 46 -12.49 -5.57 5.39
C ARG A 46 -12.95 -4.12 5.25
N VAL A 47 -13.00 -3.62 4.01
CA VAL A 47 -13.67 -2.36 3.72
C VAL A 47 -15.07 -2.52 4.31
N ALA A 48 -15.42 -1.66 5.27
CA ALA A 48 -16.70 -1.74 5.95
C ALA A 48 -17.81 -1.89 4.89
N PRO A 49 -18.85 -2.72 5.14
CA PRO A 49 -20.00 -2.82 4.24
C PRO A 49 -20.58 -1.42 4.00
N GLU A 50 -21.49 -1.27 3.04
CA GLU A 50 -22.12 0.00 2.61
C GLU A 50 -22.89 0.79 3.71
N GLY A 51 -22.51 0.67 4.99
CA GLY A 51 -22.66 1.74 5.96
C GLY A 51 -21.95 3.01 5.49
N VAL A 52 -22.55 4.15 5.85
CA VAL A 52 -22.10 5.50 5.51
C VAL A 52 -20.59 5.61 5.72
N ARG A 53 -19.80 5.62 4.63
CA ARG A 53 -18.37 5.87 4.72
C ARG A 53 -18.18 7.23 5.41
N PRO A 54 -17.33 7.32 6.45
CA PRO A 54 -17.09 8.60 7.11
C PRO A 54 -16.58 9.60 6.08
N VAL A 55 -17.17 10.80 6.08
CA VAL A 55 -16.70 11.91 5.25
C VAL A 55 -15.49 12.53 5.95
N ALA A 56 -14.41 12.75 5.21
CA ALA A 56 -13.22 13.40 5.67
C ALA A 56 -12.83 14.53 4.70
N HIS A 57 -12.09 15.49 5.22
CA HIS A 57 -11.52 16.62 4.48
C HIS A 57 -10.00 16.50 4.36
N ILE A 58 -9.40 17.29 3.47
CA ILE A 58 -7.95 17.41 3.33
C ILE A 58 -7.39 18.34 4.43
N ALA A 59 -6.61 17.76 5.35
CA ALA A 59 -5.82 18.50 6.31
C ALA A 59 -4.46 18.88 5.70
N TRP A 60 -4.28 20.16 5.34
CA TRP A 60 -3.02 20.67 4.80
C TRP A 60 -2.00 20.93 5.91
N ARG A 61 -0.81 20.32 5.83
CA ARG A 61 0.27 20.50 6.81
C ARG A 61 1.56 20.95 6.13
N LYS A 62 2.28 21.87 6.77
CA LYS A 62 3.64 22.24 6.33
C LYS A 62 4.62 21.12 6.66
N ARG A 63 5.44 20.74 5.69
CA ARG A 63 6.57 19.81 5.87
C ARG A 63 7.83 20.38 5.22
N PRO A 64 9.03 20.03 5.73
CA PRO A 64 10.27 20.34 5.05
C PRO A 64 10.50 19.35 3.90
N LYS A 65 10.64 19.84 2.67
CA LYS A 65 11.11 19.06 1.52
C LYS A 65 12.62 19.18 1.47
N GLN A 66 13.32 18.04 1.47
CA GLN A 66 14.77 18.01 1.35
C GLN A 66 15.13 17.56 -0.06
N PHE A 67 15.80 18.42 -0.81
CA PHE A 67 16.45 18.03 -2.06
C PHE A 67 17.86 17.58 -1.71
N VAL A 68 18.14 16.30 -1.96
CA VAL A 68 19.41 15.69 -1.57
C VAL A 68 20.10 15.05 -2.77
N VAL A 69 21.42 15.06 -2.75
CA VAL A 69 22.27 14.29 -3.67
C VAL A 69 23.09 13.30 -2.85
N TYR A 70 23.30 12.13 -3.43
CA TYR A 70 24.15 11.09 -2.88
C TYR A 70 25.44 11.05 -3.68
N ASP A 71 26.52 11.54 -3.09
CA ASP A 71 27.83 11.53 -3.72
C ASP A 71 28.55 10.23 -3.35
N PRO A 72 29.08 9.47 -4.33
CA PRO A 72 29.85 8.27 -4.03
C PRO A 72 31.11 8.65 -3.25
N VAL A 73 31.37 7.93 -2.17
CA VAL A 73 32.65 8.00 -1.47
C VAL A 73 33.69 7.30 -2.35
N PRO A 74 34.86 7.91 -2.59
CA PRO A 74 35.94 7.27 -3.33
C PRO A 74 36.23 5.86 -2.76
N THR A 75 36.34 4.86 -3.64
CA THR A 75 36.46 3.44 -3.27
C THR A 75 37.74 3.10 -2.52
N ASN A 76 38.75 3.98 -2.61
CA ASN A 76 40.00 3.93 -1.85
C ASN A 76 39.84 4.41 -0.39
N GLU A 77 38.72 5.02 -0.02
CA GLU A 77 38.53 5.66 1.29
C GLU A 77 37.55 4.91 2.20
N CYS A 78 36.48 4.29 1.68
CA CYS A 78 35.54 3.54 2.52
C CYS A 78 34.62 2.61 1.70
N LEU A 79 34.71 1.30 1.95
CA LEU A 79 33.71 0.31 1.53
C LEU A 79 33.10 -0.28 2.80
N TYR A 80 31.77 -0.31 2.90
CA TYR A 80 31.08 -1.02 3.97
C TYR A 80 30.66 -2.38 3.41
N ASP A 81 31.26 -3.45 3.94
CA ASP A 81 30.96 -4.83 3.51
C ASP A 81 31.14 -5.06 1.99
N GLY A 82 32.18 -4.44 1.42
CA GLY A 82 32.47 -4.51 -0.03
C GLY A 82 31.51 -3.70 -0.93
N LYS A 83 30.54 -2.97 -0.36
CA LYS A 83 29.58 -2.15 -1.10
C LYS A 83 30.02 -0.68 -1.16
N PRO A 84 29.77 0.02 -2.28
CA PRO A 84 30.06 1.44 -2.41
C PRO A 84 29.25 2.25 -1.40
N VAL A 85 29.93 3.12 -0.68
CA VAL A 85 29.35 4.02 0.31
C VAL A 85 29.03 5.35 -0.35
N TYR A 86 27.95 6.01 0.06
CA TYR A 86 27.56 7.32 -0.43
C TYR A 86 27.44 8.30 0.74
N THR A 87 27.84 9.54 0.53
CA THR A 87 27.54 10.64 1.46
C THR A 87 26.29 11.37 0.99
N ARG A 88 25.41 11.70 1.95
CA ARG A 88 24.18 12.43 1.69
C ARG A 88 24.42 13.92 1.88
N ARG A 89 24.25 14.71 0.83
CA ARG A 89 24.33 16.17 0.88
C ARG A 89 22.95 16.78 0.64
N VAL A 90 22.53 17.66 1.54
CA VAL A 90 21.28 18.43 1.37
C VAL A 90 21.58 19.67 0.53
N LEU A 91 20.97 19.76 -0.64
CA LEU A 91 21.12 20.90 -1.55
C LEU A 91 20.17 22.04 -1.19
N LYS A 92 18.92 21.72 -0.84
CA LYS A 92 17.87 22.71 -0.56
C LYS A 92 16.85 22.17 0.43
N LEU A 93 16.41 23.05 1.31
CA LEU A 93 15.27 22.86 2.19
C LEU A 93 14.18 23.84 1.78
N GLU A 94 13.01 23.33 1.43
CA GLU A 94 11.83 24.14 1.13
C GLU A 94 10.67 23.75 2.04
N GLU A 95 9.86 24.71 2.47
CA GLU A 95 8.57 24.40 3.09
C GLU A 95 7.55 24.11 2.00
N TYR A 96 6.89 22.95 2.08
CA TYR A 96 5.79 22.60 1.19
C TYR A 96 4.57 22.15 2.00
N THR A 97 3.39 22.41 1.46
CA THR A 97 2.12 21.94 2.04
C THR A 97 1.76 20.59 1.46
N VAL A 98 1.45 19.64 2.34
CA VAL A 98 1.04 18.28 1.98
C VAL A 98 -0.37 17.98 2.47
N PRO A 99 -1.16 17.26 1.67
CA PRO A 99 -2.50 16.84 2.04
C PRO A 99 -2.46 15.60 2.96
N PHE A 100 -3.27 15.62 4.02
CA PHE A 100 -3.51 14.49 4.90
C PHE A 100 -5.00 14.20 5.03
N CYS A 101 -5.36 12.95 5.30
CA CYS A 101 -6.73 12.58 5.65
C CYS A 101 -7.01 13.08 7.07
N SER A 102 -8.01 13.95 7.23
CA SER A 102 -8.43 14.45 8.56
C SER A 102 -8.96 13.37 9.51
N ASN A 103 -9.34 12.19 9.00
CA ASN A 103 -9.87 11.10 9.83
C ASN A 103 -8.78 10.18 10.40
N CYS A 104 -7.71 9.90 9.65
CA CYS A 104 -6.69 8.92 10.06
C CYS A 104 -5.24 9.42 9.96
N ASP A 105 -5.02 10.69 9.63
CA ASP A 105 -3.69 11.30 9.47
C ASP A 105 -2.79 10.60 8.43
N HIS A 106 -3.37 9.77 7.55
CA HIS A 106 -2.65 9.21 6.42
C HIS A 106 -2.35 10.30 5.38
N ARG A 107 -1.14 10.28 4.83
CA ARG A 107 -0.72 11.22 3.77
C ARG A 107 -1.44 10.89 2.47
N LEU A 108 -2.15 11.87 1.91
CA LEU A 108 -2.98 11.71 0.72
C LEU A 108 -2.23 12.21 -0.53
N ASP A 109 -1.02 11.69 -0.82
CA ASP A 109 -0.20 12.07 -2.00
C ASP A 109 -0.96 11.82 -3.34
N ASP A 110 -0.31 11.46 -4.45
CA ASP A 110 -0.91 11.32 -5.80
C ASP A 110 -2.07 10.31 -5.93
N CYS A 111 -2.66 9.85 -4.82
CA CYS A 111 -3.97 9.23 -4.73
C CYS A 111 -5.05 10.14 -5.33
N ALA A 112 -5.24 10.10 -6.65
CA ALA A 112 -6.32 10.79 -7.35
C ALA A 112 -7.74 10.27 -7.02
N GLY A 113 -7.85 9.31 -6.09
CA GLY A 113 -9.12 8.76 -5.62
C GLY A 113 -9.90 9.73 -4.74
N SER A 114 -11.23 9.62 -4.80
CA SER A 114 -12.17 10.33 -3.92
C SER A 114 -12.25 9.74 -2.51
N PHE A 115 -11.34 8.82 -2.15
CA PHE A 115 -11.33 8.11 -0.88
C PHE A 115 -9.92 7.97 -0.32
N CYS A 116 -9.81 7.92 1.01
CA CYS A 116 -8.56 7.58 1.68
C CYS A 116 -8.28 6.08 1.51
N PRO A 117 -7.08 5.67 1.04
CA PRO A 117 -6.74 4.27 0.84
C PRO A 117 -6.60 3.48 2.15
N VAL A 118 -6.42 4.17 3.28
CA VAL A 118 -6.19 3.52 4.59
C VAL A 118 -7.49 3.34 5.37
N CYS A 119 -8.26 4.41 5.59
CA CYS A 119 -9.47 4.34 6.40
C CYS A 119 -10.78 4.27 5.59
N GLY A 120 -10.70 4.33 4.25
CA GLY A 120 -11.88 4.25 3.38
C GLY A 120 -12.79 5.49 3.40
N SER A 121 -12.44 6.53 4.18
CA SER A 121 -13.20 7.79 4.23
C SER A 121 -13.32 8.43 2.86
N ILE A 122 -14.49 9.00 2.54
CA ILE A 122 -14.69 9.80 1.33
C ILE A 122 -14.01 11.15 1.55
N ILE A 123 -13.09 11.53 0.67
CA ILE A 123 -12.44 12.84 0.68
C ILE A 123 -13.34 13.80 -0.08
N GLU A 124 -13.98 14.69 0.66
CA GLU A 124 -15.05 15.54 0.15
C GLU A 124 -14.58 16.43 -1.01
N GLU A 125 -13.39 17.02 -0.89
CA GLU A 125 -12.79 17.89 -1.90
C GLU A 125 -12.35 17.15 -3.18
N ARG A 126 -12.30 15.81 -3.15
CA ARG A 126 -11.95 14.97 -4.31
C ARG A 126 -13.17 14.27 -4.91
N ARG A 127 -14.38 14.56 -4.43
CA ARG A 127 -15.62 13.96 -4.92
C ARG A 127 -15.95 14.51 -6.32
N ARG A 128 -15.97 13.65 -7.33
CA ARG A 128 -16.47 14.02 -8.66
C ARG A 128 -18.00 14.16 -8.59
N THR A 129 -18.50 15.35 -8.91
CA THR A 129 -19.94 15.64 -9.10
C THR A 129 -20.47 15.03 -10.38
#